data_AF-A0A841PQ46-F1
#
_entry.id   AF-A0A841PQ46-F1
#
_cell.length_a   1.000
_cell.length_b   1.000
_cell.length_c   1.000
_cell.angle_alpha   90.00
_cell.angle_beta   90.00
_cell.angle_gamma   90.00
#
_symmetry.space_group_name_H-M   'P 1'
#
loop_
_entity.id
_entity.type
_entity.pdbx_description
1 polymer ?
#
loop_
_entity_poly.entity_id
_entity_poly.type
_entity_poly.pdbx_seq_one_letter_code
_entity_poly.pdbx_strand_id
1 'polypeptide(L)' 'MTQIVQTTIATRRPLHRLAQPIQCSLGAIRGEMRARKAARALRELDDHLLTDMGLARGEIAFAVREGR' A
#
# COMPACT_ATOMS: atom_id res chain seq x y z
N MET A 1 -11.69 -49.21 -38.53
CA MET A 1 -11.08 -47.88 -38.52
C MET A 1 -11.06 -47.40 -37.08
N THR A 2 -9.88 -47.42 -36.44
CA THR A 2 -9.73 -47.26 -34.98
C THR A 2 -8.63 -46.24 -34.71
N GLN A 3 -8.96 -45.09 -34.14
CA GLN A 3 -8.01 -44.16 -33.49
C GLN A 3 -8.78 -43.50 -32.34
N ILE A 4 -8.65 -44.02 -31.12
CA ILE A 4 -7.70 -43.66 -30.05
C ILE A 4 -7.90 -42.22 -29.55
N VAL A 5 -8.46 -42.18 -28.34
CA VAL A 5 -8.71 -41.06 -27.44
C VAL A 5 -7.42 -40.31 -27.13
N GLN A 6 -7.41 -38.99 -27.32
CA GLN A 6 -6.37 -38.12 -26.77
C GLN A 6 -6.91 -37.45 -25.51
N THR A 7 -6.55 -38.04 -24.36
CA THR A 7 -6.69 -37.46 -23.03
C THR A 7 -5.77 -36.25 -22.92
N THR A 8 -6.33 -35.03 -22.94
CA THR A 8 -5.53 -33.83 -22.66
C THR A 8 -5.32 -33.70 -21.16
N ILE A 9 -4.04 -33.80 -20.81
CA ILE A 9 -3.49 -33.83 -19.47
C ILE A 9 -3.73 -32.50 -18.75
N ALA A 10 -4.11 -32.64 -17.47
CA ALA A 10 -4.10 -31.69 -16.38
C ALA A 10 -3.25 -30.42 -16.58
N THR A 11 -3.92 -29.29 -16.82
CA THR A 11 -3.33 -27.98 -16.52
C THR A 11 -3.54 -27.67 -15.05
N ARG A 12 -2.45 -27.88 -14.29
CA ARG A 12 -2.21 -27.39 -12.93
C ARG A 12 -2.83 -26.00 -12.74
N ARG A 13 -3.91 -25.88 -11.98
CA ARG A 13 -4.30 -24.59 -11.39
C ARG A 13 -3.34 -24.33 -10.25
N PRO A 14 -2.37 -23.39 -10.35
CA PRO A 14 -1.45 -23.16 -9.26
C PRO A 14 -2.23 -22.57 -8.09
N LEU A 15 -2.04 -23.18 -6.92
CA LEU A 15 -2.50 -22.74 -5.62
C LEU A 15 -1.81 -21.42 -5.20
N HIS A 16 -1.89 -20.35 -6.00
CA HIS A 16 -1.33 -19.04 -5.64
C HIS A 16 -2.13 -18.37 -4.50
N ARG A 17 -3.28 -18.91 -4.11
CA ARG A 17 -4.19 -18.30 -3.12
C ARG A 17 -4.00 -18.80 -1.68
N LEU A 18 -2.79 -19.24 -1.31
CA LEU A 18 -2.47 -19.58 0.09
C LEU A 18 -1.13 -19.01 0.57
N ALA A 19 -0.43 -18.26 -0.29
CA ALA A 19 0.79 -17.55 0.05
C ALA A 19 0.57 -16.03 -0.03
N GLN A 20 -0.20 -15.48 0.90
CA GLN A 20 0.03 -14.08 1.32
C GLN A 20 0.81 -14.09 2.65
N PRO A 21 2.11 -14.43 2.67
CA PRO A 21 2.88 -14.41 3.89
C PRO A 21 3.31 -12.97 4.15
N ILE A 22 2.64 -12.27 5.06
CA ILE A 22 3.23 -11.14 5.83
C ILE A 22 3.65 -9.90 4.99
N GLN A 23 3.58 -9.94 3.65
CA GLN A 23 3.96 -8.84 2.75
C GLN A 23 3.12 -7.58 3.01
N CYS A 24 1.88 -7.75 3.49
CA CYS A 24 1.03 -6.64 3.95
C CYS A 24 1.60 -5.92 5.18
N SER A 25 2.29 -6.60 6.10
CA SER A 25 2.73 -5.98 7.37
C SER A 25 3.92 -5.04 7.17
N LEU A 26 4.97 -5.47 6.46
CA LEU A 26 6.14 -4.61 6.20
C LEU A 26 5.79 -3.42 5.28
N GLY A 27 4.90 -3.63 4.30
CA GLY A 27 4.37 -2.56 3.45
C GLY A 27 3.58 -1.52 4.26
N ALA A 28 2.70 -1.98 5.15
CA ALA A 28 1.92 -1.11 6.04
C ALA A 28 2.82 -0.35 7.04
N ILE A 29 3.77 -1.05 7.67
CA ILE A 29 4.75 -0.45 8.59
C ILE A 29 5.57 0.63 7.87
N ARG A 30 6.08 0.33 6.67
CA ARG A 30 6.84 1.31 5.88
C ARG A 30 5.99 2.52 5.48
N GLY A 31 4.73 2.29 5.13
CA GLY A 31 3.76 3.35 4.85
C GLY A 31 3.53 4.25 6.07
N GLU A 32 3.30 3.65 7.24
CA GLU A 32 3.11 4.38 8.50
C GLU A 32 4.37 5.14 8.93
N MET A 33 5.56 4.55 8.76
CA MET A 33 6.83 5.24 9.04
C MET A 33 7.04 6.46 8.14
N ARG A 34 6.70 6.36 6.85
CA ARG A 34 6.74 7.51 5.93
C ARG A 34 5.74 8.58 6.33
N ALA A 35 4.52 8.20 6.66
CA ALA A 35 3.49 9.13 7.14
C ALA A 35 3.96 9.87 8.41
N ARG A 36 4.51 9.15 9.38
CA ARG A 36 5.04 9.76 10.61
C ARG A 36 6.18 10.74 10.33
N LYS A 37 7.09 10.39 9.41
CA LYS A 37 8.20 11.28 9.01
C LYS A 37 7.66 12.56 8.36
N ALA A 38 6.73 12.44 7.43
CA ALA A 38 6.10 13.59 6.77
C ALA A 38 5.34 14.47 7.77
N ALA A 39 4.55 13.87 8.66
CA ALA A 39 3.82 14.61 9.70
C ALA A 39 4.77 15.34 10.66
N ARG A 40 5.91 14.75 11.00
CA ARG A 40 6.94 15.42 11.83
C ARG A 40 7.56 16.60 11.08
N ALA A 41 7.93 16.41 9.82
CA ALA A 41 8.46 17.50 8.99
C ALA A 41 7.45 18.67 8.90
N LEU A 42 6.17 18.38 8.64
CA LEU A 42 5.10 19.38 8.60
C LEU A 42 4.89 20.12 9.93
N ARG A 43 5.10 19.43 11.06
CA ARG A 43 5.02 20.04 12.39
C ARG A 43 6.19 20.96 12.73
N GLU A 44 7.32 20.81 12.05
CA GLU A 44 8.49 21.69 12.22
C GLU A 44 8.34 23.01 11.46
N LEU A 45 7.41 23.12 10.51
CA LEU A 45 7.12 24.40 9.83
C LEU A 45 6.31 25.34 10.72
N ASP A 46 6.48 26.64 10.47
CA ASP A 46 5.64 27.68 11.04
C ASP A 46 4.21 27.62 10.48
N ASP A 47 3.24 28.09 11.27
CA ASP A 47 1.82 28.08 10.88
C ASP A 47 1.56 28.91 9.61
N HIS A 48 2.33 29.96 9.37
CA HIS A 48 2.24 30.74 8.14
C HIS A 48 2.59 29.92 6.90
N LEU A 49 3.70 29.16 6.95
CA LEU A 49 4.10 28.28 5.84
C LEU A 49 3.09 27.15 5.60
N LEU A 50 2.50 26.62 6.68
CA LEU A 50 1.41 25.65 6.56
C LEU A 50 0.17 26.27 5.90
N THR A 51 -0.19 27.48 6.31
CA THR A 51 -1.32 28.23 5.75
C THR A 51 -1.11 28.57 4.28
N ASP A 52 0.11 28.94 3.88
CA ASP A 52 0.48 29.21 2.49
C ASP A 52 0.31 27.97 1.58
N MET A 53 0.47 26.77 2.14
CA MET A 53 0.19 25.50 1.45
C MET A 53 -1.29 25.09 1.53
N GLY A 54 -2.14 25.89 2.18
CA GLY A 54 -3.55 25.58 2.40
C GLY A 54 -3.79 24.48 3.43
N LEU A 55 -2.90 24.32 4.41
CA LEU A 55 -2.96 23.25 5.41
C LEU A 55 -3.04 23.81 6.84
N ALA A 56 -4.02 23.38 7.63
CA ALA A 56 -4.06 23.68 9.06
C ALA A 56 -3.24 22.67 9.89
N ARG A 57 -2.72 23.08 11.05
CA ARG A 57 -1.94 22.21 11.96
C ARG A 57 -2.71 20.94 12.36
N GLY A 58 -4.03 21.05 12.57
CA GLY A 58 -4.90 19.94 12.90
C GLY A 58 -5.11 18.94 11.76
N GLU A 59 -4.93 19.37 10.51
CA GLU A 59 -5.19 18.58 9.31
C GLU A 59 -3.98 17.74 8.88
N ILE A 60 -2.77 18.04 9.38
CA ILE A 60 -1.52 17.36 9.02
C ILE A 60 -1.66 15.83 9.08
N ALA A 61 -2.28 15.30 10.14
CA ALA A 61 -2.41 13.86 10.31
C ALA A 61 -3.33 13.21 9.25
N PHE A 62 -4.38 13.93 8.85
CA PHE A 62 -5.32 13.49 7.83
C PHE A 62 -4.71 13.62 6.43
N ALA A 63 -4.17 14.80 6.11
CA ALA A 63 -3.56 15.09 4.80
C ALA A 63 -2.43 14.11 4.44
N VAL A 64 -1.58 13.74 5.40
CA VAL A 64 -0.49 12.79 5.17
C VAL A 64 -0.98 11.35 4.95
N ARG A 65 -2.15 10.98 5.51
CA ARG A 65 -2.73 9.63 5.34
C ARG A 65 -3.49 9.50 4.02
N GLU A 66 -4.21 10.55 3.64
CA GLU A 66 -5.11 10.57 2.46
C GLU A 66 -4.43 11.04 1.17
N GLY A 67 -3.31 11.77 1.22
CA GLY A 67 -2.60 12.25 0.03
C GLY A 67 -1.86 11.18 -0.78
N ARG A 68 -2.44 9.98 -0.95
CA ARG A 68 -1.88 8.85 -1.71
C ARG A 68 -2.35 8.82 -3.16
#